data_AF-A0A7X8MQB8-F1
#
_entry.id   AF-A0A7X8MQB8-F1
#
_cell.length_a   1.000
_cell.length_b   1.000
_cell.length_c   1.000
_cell.angle_alpha   90.00
_cell.angle_beta   90.00
_cell.angle_gamma   90.00
#
_symmetry.space_group_name_H-M   'P 1'
#
loop_
_entity.id
_entity.type
_entity.pdbx_description
1 polymer ?
#
loop_
_entity_poly.entity_id
_entity_poly.type
_entity_poly.pdbx_seq_one_letter_code
_entity_poly.pdbx_strand_id
1 'polypeptide(L)' 'MLIEVLWHKNVVSREGKENIKKIPEVMLNRIEKILILAILEGCDAIVLGAYGCGVFGNNPHSVAGYFNTG' A
#
# COMPACT_ATOMS: atom_id res chain seq x y z
N MET A 1 -16.12 -3.39 -3.97
CA MET A 1 -14.72 -3.01 -3.70
C MET A 1 -14.67 -2.09 -2.48
N LEU A 2 -15.23 -2.56 -1.36
CA LEU A 2 -15.20 -1.84 -0.10
C LEU A 2 -13.93 -2.29 0.62
N ILE A 3 -12.95 -1.38 0.63
CA ILE A 3 -11.91 -1.15 1.63
C ILE A 3 -11.82 -2.26 2.69
N GLU A 4 -11.06 -3.32 2.40
CA GLU A 4 -10.33 -4.00 3.48
C GLU A 4 -9.20 -3.06 3.86
N VAL A 5 -9.52 -2.22 4.85
CA VAL A 5 -8.66 -1.40 5.70
C VAL A 5 -7.18 -1.50 5.34
N LEU A 6 -6.57 -0.35 5.02
CA LEU A 6 -5.11 -0.16 5.03
C LEU A 6 -4.48 -1.04 6.10
N TRP A 7 -3.78 -2.09 5.65
CA TRP A 7 -3.28 -3.17 6.49
C TRP A 7 -2.51 -2.55 7.64
N HIS A 8 -3.17 -2.44 8.79
CA HIS A 8 -2.63 -1.75 9.91
C HIS A 8 -1.64 -2.73 10.53
N LYS A 9 -0.35 -2.47 10.33
CA LYS A 9 0.72 -3.40 10.72
C LYS A 9 0.61 -3.85 12.18
N ASN A 10 0.16 -2.96 13.07
CA ASN A 10 -0.05 -3.25 14.49
C ASN A 10 -1.28 -4.12 14.79
N VAL A 11 -2.32 -4.08 13.95
CA VAL A 11 -3.49 -4.98 14.06
C VAL A 11 -3.11 -6.34 13.50
N VAL A 12 -2.54 -6.35 12.31
CA VAL A 12 -2.05 -7.53 11.60
C VAL A 12 -1.07 -8.34 12.42
N SER A 13 -0.15 -7.67 13.13
CA SER A 13 0.83 -8.35 13.98
C SER A 13 0.20 -9.08 15.17
N ARG A 14 -0.97 -8.63 15.64
CA ARG A 14 -1.75 -9.28 16.71
C ARG A 14 -2.54 -10.48 16.22
N GLU A 15 -2.94 -10.49 14.95
CA GLU A 15 -3.68 -11.59 14.31
C GLU A 15 -2.77 -12.73 13.83
N GLY A 16 -1.46 -12.51 13.78
CA GLY A 16 -0.45 -13.54 13.54
C GLY A 16 0.70 -13.08 12.63
N LYS A 17 1.93 -13.50 12.93
CA LYS A 17 3.14 -13.12 12.16
C LYS A 17 3.07 -13.51 10.68
N GLU A 18 2.35 -14.57 10.34
CA GLU A 18 2.16 -15.01 8.96
C GLU A 18 1.40 -13.99 8.11
N ASN A 19 0.50 -13.22 8.72
CA ASN A 19 -0.20 -12.15 8.03
C ASN A 19 0.75 -11.02 7.62
N ILE A 20 1.75 -10.67 8.45
CA ILE A 20 2.74 -9.63 8.13
C ILE A 20 3.43 -9.91 6.78
N LYS A 21 3.67 -11.18 6.43
CA LYS A 21 4.28 -11.58 5.16
C LYS A 21 3.43 -11.25 3.94
N LYS A 22 2.13 -11.02 4.10
CA LYS A 22 1.19 -10.61 3.04
C LYS A 22 1.22 -9.11 2.76
N ILE A 23 1.76 -8.29 3.66
CA ILE A 23 1.80 -6.83 3.49
C ILE A 23 2.43 -6.41 2.15
N PRO A 24 3.59 -6.95 1.72
CA PRO A 24 4.19 -6.55 0.45
C PRO A 24 3.27 -6.80 -0.75
N GLU A 25 2.69 -8.01 -0.85
CA GLU A 25 1.79 -8.38 -1.95
C GLU A 25 0.53 -7.50 -1.97
N VAL A 26 -0.08 -7.27 -0.80
CA VAL A 26 -1.26 -6.42 -0.67
C VAL A 26 -0.94 -4.98 -1.07
N MET A 27 0.23 -4.45 -0.70
CA MET A 27 0.64 -3.09 -1.04
C MET A 27 0.91 -2.93 -2.53
N LEU A 28 1.61 -3.88 -3.16
CA LEU A 28 1.85 -3.88 -4.61
C LEU A 28 0.55 -3.91 -5.40
N ASN A 29 -0.36 -4.84 -5.07
CA ASN A 29 -1.67 -4.95 -5.71
C ASN A 29 -2.53 -3.68 -5.56
N ARG A 30 -2.36 -2.92 -4.47
CA ARG A 30 -3.05 -1.64 -4.27
C ARG A 30 -2.43 -0.52 -5.10
N ILE A 31 -1.11 -0.44 -5.10
CA ILE A 31 -0.36 0.56 -5.87
C ILE A 31 -0.67 0.39 -7.36
N GLU A 32 -0.65 -0.84 -7.88
CA GLU A 32 -1.04 -1.13 -9.26
C GLU A 32 -2.43 -0.59 -9.59
N LYS A 33 -3.43 -0.86 -8.74
CA LYS A 33 -4.80 -0.35 -8.93
C LYS A 33 -4.89 1.17 -8.87
N ILE A 34 -4.14 1.82 -7.97
CA ILE A 34 -4.09 3.29 -7.87
C ILE A 34 -3.54 3.88 -9.17
N LEU A 35 -2.46 3.31 -9.70
CA LEU A 35 -1.83 3.77 -10.93
C LEU A 35 -2.71 3.53 -12.15
N ILE A 36 -3.30 2.34 -12.28
CA ILE A 36 -4.27 2.02 -13.35
C ILE A 36 -5.44 2.99 -13.32
N LEU A 37 -6.00 3.28 -12.15
CA LEU A 37 -7.10 4.22 -12.02
C LEU A 37 -6.69 5.63 -12.48
N ALA A 38 -5.52 6.11 -12.06
CA ALA A 38 -5.01 7.42 -12.50
C ALA A 38 -4.88 7.50 -14.03
N ILE A 39 -4.40 6.42 -14.68
CA ILE A 39 -4.30 6.32 -16.13
C ILE A 39 -5.68 6.34 -16.80
N LEU A 40 -6.63 5.54 -16.29
CA LEU A 40 -7.98 5.44 -16.85
C LEU A 40 -8.75 6.77 -16.78
N GLU A 41 -8.53 7.55 -15.71
CA GLU A 41 -9.12 8.87 -15.53
C GLU A 41 -8.37 9.98 -16.28
N GLY A 42 -7.29 9.65 -17.00
CA GLY A 42 -6.52 10.62 -17.77
C GLY A 42 -5.74 11.63 -16.91
N CYS A 43 -5.30 11.23 -15.72
CA CYS A 43 -4.49 12.10 -14.86
C CYS A 43 -3.09 12.30 -15.47
N ASP A 44 -2.73 13.55 -15.79
CA ASP A 44 -1.39 13.88 -16.31
C ASP A 44 -0.27 13.70 -15.27
N ALA A 45 -0.61 13.77 -13.98
CA ALA A 45 0.33 13.62 -12.88
C ALA A 45 -0.34 13.01 -11.63
N ILE A 46 0.46 12.33 -10.81
CA ILE A 46 0.06 11.79 -9.50
C ILE A 46 1.01 12.27 -8.41
N VAL A 47 0.46 12.79 -7.30
CA VAL A 47 1.24 13.17 -6.12
C VAL A 47 1.21 12.02 -5.13
N LEU A 48 2.34 11.34 -4.98
CA LEU A 48 2.53 10.22 -4.06
C LEU A 48 3.15 10.68 -2.73
N GLY A 49 3.22 9.76 -1.75
CA GLY A 49 3.82 10.06 -0.46
C GLY A 49 3.94 8.82 0.43
N ALA A 50 4.07 9.03 1.74
CA ALA A 50 4.25 7.99 2.75
C ALA A 50 2.94 7.21 3.01
N TYR A 51 2.45 6.51 1.99
CA TYR A 51 1.18 5.78 1.98
C TYR A 51 1.11 4.75 3.11
N GLY A 52 0.29 5.06 4.12
CA GLY A 52 0.08 4.20 5.29
C GLY A 52 1.25 4.13 6.29
N CYS A 53 2.20 5.07 6.26
CA CYS A 53 3.34 5.07 7.20
C CYS A 53 3.05 5.69 8.57
N GLY A 54 1.95 6.44 8.70
CA GLY A 54 1.51 7.05 9.96
C GLY A 54 0.80 6.03 10.86
N VAL A 55 -0.50 6.25 11.10
CA VAL A 55 -1.32 5.39 11.98
C VAL A 55 -1.18 3.91 11.63
N PHE A 56 -1.15 3.55 10.34
CA PHE A 56 -1.06 2.14 9.94
C PHE A 56 0.32 1.50 10.15
N GLY A 57 1.37 2.29 10.37
CA GLY A 57 2.69 1.82 10.77
C GLY A 57 3.48 1.07 9.71
N ASN A 58 3.20 1.30 8.42
CA ASN A 58 4.03 0.77 7.35
C ASN A 58 5.42 1.41 7.37
N ASN A 59 6.45 0.65 6.99
CA ASN A 59 7.80 1.19 6.94
C ASN A 59 7.93 2.10 5.71
N PRO A 60 8.37 3.36 5.86
CA PRO A 60 8.45 4.32 4.74
C PRO A 60 9.43 3.89 3.64
N HIS A 61 10.53 3.20 3.96
CA HIS A 61 11.45 2.68 2.96
C HIS A 61 10.82 1.53 2.16
N SER A 62 10.07 0.64 2.82
CA SER A 62 9.32 -0.41 2.10
C SER A 62 8.27 0.19 1.17
N VAL A 63 7.51 1.18 1.64
CA VAL A 63 6.48 1.86 0.84
C VAL A 63 7.08 2.57 -0.37
N ALA A 64 8.17 3.31 -0.20
CA ALA A 64 8.90 3.92 -1.31
C ALA A 64 9.40 2.85 -2.30
N GLY A 65 9.91 1.72 -1.79
CA GLY A 65 10.35 0.60 -2.61
C GLY A 65 9.23 0.02 -3.48
N TYR A 66 7.99 -0.06 -2.97
CA TYR A 66 6.85 -0.56 -3.76
C TYR A 66 6.44 0.35 -4.92
N PHE A 67 6.73 1.65 -4.85
CA PHE A 67 6.51 2.58 -5.96
C PHE A 67 7.68 2.59 -6.97
N ASN A 68 8.83 2.03 -6.61
CA ASN A 68 10.03 1.97 -7.45
C ASN A 68 10.17 0.64 -8.22
N THR A 69 9.16 -0.24 -8.14
CA THR A 69 9.10 -1.47 -8.93
C THR A 69 8.31 -1.21 -10.20
N GLY A 70 9.00 -0.73 -11.23
CA GLY A 70 8.51 -0.51 -12.59
C GLY A 70 9.66 -0.66 -13.57
#